data_AF-A0AAD6XWE7-F1
#
_entry.id   AF-A0AAD6XWE7-F1
#
_cell.length_a   1.000
_cell.length_b   1.000
_cell.length_c   1.000
_cell.angle_alpha   90.00
_cell.angle_beta   90.00
_cell.angle_gamma   90.00
#
_symmetry.space_group_name_H-M   'P 1'
#
loop_
_entity.id
_entity.type
_entity.pdbx_description
1 polymer ?
#
loop_
_entity_poly.entity_id
_entity_poly.type
_entity_poly.pdbx_seq_one_letter_code
_entity_poly.pdbx_strand_id
1 'polypeptide(L)'
;AGLSVKQVQKMASERDPLQEGNFIHRISQYPANYLVAVDEMSKDDRTYARLWGRSPAGERVESYAPFVRKRRYTTIGAMALDKG
;
A
#
# COMPACT_ATOMS: atom_id res chain seq x y z
N ALA A 1 -7.41 0.85 5.40
CA ALA A 1 -7.08 2.30 5.31
C ALA A 1 -5.78 2.47 4.50
N GLY A 2 -5.32 3.68 4.15
CA GLY A 2 -4.12 3.86 3.32
C GLY A 2 -2.99 4.52 4.10
N LEU A 3 -1.75 4.06 3.92
CA LEU A 3 -0.57 4.70 4.52
C LEU A 3 -0.25 6.00 3.78
N SER A 4 -0.18 7.10 4.50
CA SER A 4 0.35 8.35 3.97
C SER A 4 1.86 8.24 3.71
N VAL A 5 2.40 9.05 2.80
CA VAL A 5 3.84 9.10 2.52
C VAL A 5 4.65 9.32 3.81
N LYS A 6 4.16 10.16 4.73
CA LYS A 6 4.81 10.39 6.03
C LYS A 6 4.85 9.12 6.89
N GLN A 7 3.77 8.34 6.90
CA GLN A 7 3.73 7.06 7.62
C GLN A 7 4.68 6.04 7.00
N VAL A 8 4.73 5.94 5.67
CA VAL A 8 5.68 5.05 4.96
C VAL A 8 7.12 5.46 5.26
N GLN A 9 7.45 6.75 5.20
CA GLN A 9 8.77 7.26 5.53
C GLN A 9 9.15 7.01 6.98
N LYS A 10 8.20 7.21 7.91
CA LYS A 10 8.40 6.94 9.33
C LYS A 10 8.69 5.45 9.58
N MET A 11 7.86 4.55 9.03
CA MET A 11 8.08 3.11 9.14
C MET A 11 9.42 2.69 8.54
N ALA A 12 9.82 3.28 7.41
CA ALA A 12 11.13 3.04 6.80
C ALA A 12 12.28 3.52 7.71
N SER A 13 12.12 4.66 8.39
CA SER A 13 13.11 5.18 9.34
C SER A 13 13.17 4.40 10.66
N GLU A 14 12.07 3.77 11.04
CA GLU A 14 11.95 2.95 12.26
C GLU A 14 12.30 1.47 12.00
N ARG A 15 12.84 1.14 10.81
CA ARG A 15 13.30 -0.21 10.51
C ARG A 15 14.44 -0.61 11.44
N ASP A 16 14.26 -1.75 12.10
CA ASP A 16 15.27 -2.38 12.95
C ASP A 16 15.83 -3.63 12.24
N PRO A 17 17.07 -3.59 11.74
CA PRO A 17 17.69 -4.71 11.04
C PRO A 17 17.77 -5.99 11.89
N LEU A 18 17.85 -5.87 13.22
CA LEU A 18 17.90 -7.02 14.10
C LEU A 18 16.55 -7.74 14.15
N GLN A 19 15.44 -6.98 14.23
CA GLN A 19 14.10 -7.53 14.16
C GLN A 19 13.80 -8.15 12.80
N GLU A 20 14.23 -7.49 11.72
CA GLU A 20 14.10 -8.01 10.36
C GLU A 20 14.85 -9.34 10.19
N GLY A 21 16.11 -9.40 10.62
CA GLY A 21 16.91 -10.62 10.60
C GLY A 21 16.30 -11.75 11.44
N ASN A 22 15.82 -11.43 12.64
CA ASN A 22 15.13 -12.40 13.51
C ASN A 22 13.85 -12.95 12.87
N PHE A 23 13.08 -12.10 12.20
CA PHE A 23 11.88 -12.52 11.48
C PHE A 23 12.21 -13.46 10.32
N ILE A 24 13.17 -13.07 9.47
CA ILE A 24 13.63 -13.89 8.33
C ILE A 24 14.16 -15.25 8.81
N HIS A 25 14.97 -15.25 9.88
CA HIS A 25 15.51 -16.48 10.44
C HIS A 25 14.42 -17.42 10.95
N ARG A 26 13.35 -16.90 11.58
CA ARG A 26 12.23 -17.73 12.06
C ARG A 26 11.35 -18.24 10.93
N ILE A 27 10.97 -17.37 10.00
CA ILE A 27 10.02 -17.71 8.92
C ILE A 27 10.64 -18.71 7.93
N SER A 28 11.95 -18.64 7.70
CA SER A 28 12.67 -19.52 6.77
C SER A 28 12.78 -20.98 7.22
N GLN A 29 12.44 -21.27 8.49
CA GLN A 29 12.39 -22.64 9.01
C GLN A 29 11.18 -23.43 8.46
N TYR A 30 10.19 -22.73 7.88
CA TYR A 30 8.98 -23.33 7.35
C TYR A 30 9.03 -23.40 5.82
N PRO A 31 8.63 -24.54 5.22
CA PRO A 31 8.38 -24.60 3.79
C PRO A 31 7.37 -23.53 3.35
N ALA A 32 7.60 -22.91 2.18
CA ALA A 32 6.78 -21.79 1.72
C ALA A 32 5.29 -22.13 1.57
N ASN A 33 4.96 -23.39 1.27
CA ASN A 33 3.58 -23.89 1.17
C ASN A 33 2.86 -24.01 2.53
N TYR A 34 3.54 -23.79 3.65
CA TYR A 34 2.92 -23.70 4.98
C TYR A 34 2.63 -22.26 5.38
N LEU A 35 3.10 -21.28 4.61
CA LEU A 35 2.94 -19.87 4.91
C LEU A 35 1.70 -19.32 4.21
N VAL A 36 0.91 -18.55 4.96
CA VAL A 36 -0.23 -17.79 4.45
C VAL A 36 0.03 -16.32 4.72
N ALA A 37 0.20 -15.54 3.66
CA ALA A 37 0.36 -14.09 3.76
C ALA A 37 -1.03 -13.46 3.86
N VAL A 38 -1.25 -12.64 4.89
CA VAL A 38 -2.52 -11.92 5.10
C VAL A 38 -2.23 -10.43 5.13
N ASP A 39 -3.01 -9.65 4.39
CA ASP A 39 -2.91 -8.20 4.40
C ASP A 39 -4.28 -7.52 4.25
N GLU A 40 -4.37 -6.28 4.73
CA GLU A 40 -5.53 -5.41 4.55
C GLU A 40 -5.27 -4.40 3.43
N MET A 41 -6.09 -4.46 2.39
CA MET A 41 -6.08 -3.49 1.29
C MET A 41 -7.31 -2.59 1.35
N SER A 42 -7.15 -1.31 1.02
CA SER A 42 -8.30 -0.41 0.83
C SER A 42 -8.35 0.12 -0.59
N LYS A 43 -9.49 -0.07 -1.24
CA LYS A 43 -9.79 0.47 -2.56
C LYS A 43 -10.73 1.65 -2.39
N ASP A 44 -10.29 2.82 -2.80
CA ASP A 44 -11.15 3.99 -2.83
C ASP A 44 -11.57 4.27 -4.28
N ASP A 45 -12.85 4.05 -4.56
CA ASP A 45 -13.42 4.27 -5.89
C ASP A 45 -13.84 5.73 -6.11
N ARG A 46 -13.62 6.63 -5.15
CA ARG A 46 -13.88 8.07 -5.28
C ARG A 46 -12.88 8.72 -6.25
N THR A 47 -13.27 9.84 -6.87
CA THR A 47 -12.36 10.61 -7.73
C THR A 47 -11.23 11.20 -6.90
N TYR A 48 -10.02 10.68 -7.03
CA TYR A 48 -8.81 11.41 -6.72
C TYR A 48 -8.43 12.24 -7.95
N ALA A 49 -8.75 13.54 -7.93
CA ALA A 49 -8.07 14.46 -8.84
C ALA A 49 -6.57 14.40 -8.50
N ARG A 50 -5.70 14.31 -9.52
CA ARG A 50 -4.25 14.42 -9.30
C ARG A 50 -3.97 15.73 -8.56
N LEU A 51 -3.38 15.65 -7.37
CA LEU A 51 -2.92 16.83 -6.61
C LEU A 51 -1.76 17.56 -7.32
N TRP A 52 -1.08 16.87 -8.25
CA TRP A 52 0.10 17.36 -8.93
C TRP A 52 -0.07 17.26 -10.45
N GLY A 53 0.11 18.38 -11.14
CA GLY A 53 0.22 18.47 -12.59
C GLY A 53 1.41 19.34 -12.98
N ARG A 54 1.81 19.28 -14.25
CA ARG A 54 2.86 20.14 -14.81
C ARG A 54 2.23 21.16 -15.74
N SER A 55 2.55 22.43 -15.53
CA SER A 55 2.28 23.53 -16.46
C SER A 55 3.55 24.36 -16.66
N PRO A 56 3.63 25.12 -17.76
CA PRO A 56 4.63 26.18 -17.91
C PRO A 56 4.62 27.15 -16.72
N ALA A 57 5.77 27.78 -16.48
CA ALA A 57 5.91 28.79 -15.42
C ALA A 57 4.97 29.98 -15.70
N GLY A 58 4.12 30.32 -14.72
CA GLY A 58 3.12 31.37 -14.85
C GLY A 58 1.72 30.87 -15.24
N GLU A 59 1.57 29.60 -15.58
CA GLU A 59 0.28 29.01 -15.94
C GLU A 59 -0.28 28.13 -14.83
N ARG A 60 -1.59 28.25 -14.57
CA ARG A 60 -2.28 27.38 -13.62
C ARG A 60 -2.60 26.05 -14.31
N VAL A 61 -2.26 24.94 -13.66
CA VAL A 61 -2.75 23.62 -14.09
C VAL A 61 -4.26 23.56 -13.86
N GLU A 62 -5.02 23.45 -14.93
CA GLU A 62 -6.44 23.11 -14.89
C GLU A 62 -6.62 21.63 -15.20
N SER A 63 -7.39 20.94 -14.36
CA SER A 63 -7.74 19.53 -14.56
C SER A 63 -9.21 19.36 -14.29
N TYR A 64 -9.95 19.00 -15.33
CA TYR A 64 -11.34 18.63 -15.19
C TYR A 64 -11.43 17.20 -14.65
N ALA A 65 -11.83 17.06 -13.39
CA ALA A 65 -12.06 15.78 -12.76
C ALA A 65 -13.53 15.71 -12.32
N PRO A 66 -14.37 14.84 -12.94
CA PRO A 66 -15.75 14.70 -12.52
C PRO A 66 -15.78 14.20 -11.07
N PHE A 67 -16.50 14.90 -10.20
CA PHE A 67 -16.57 14.55 -8.80
C PHE A 67 -17.47 13.32 -8.59
N VAL A 68 -16.86 12.17 -8.32
CA VAL A 68 -17.57 10.89 -8.14
C VAL A 68 -17.64 10.55 -6.65
N ARG A 69 -18.85 10.65 -6.09
CA ARG A 69 -19.18 10.15 -4.73
C ARG A 69 -19.38 8.63 -4.76
N LYS A 70 -18.30 7.87 -4.94
CA LYS A 70 -18.32 6.41 -4.81
C LYS A 70 -17.97 5.96 -3.39
N ARG A 71 -18.06 4.64 -3.16
CA ARG A 71 -17.81 4.01 -1.87
C ARG A 71 -16.32 3.68 -1.73
N ARG A 72 -15.83 3.76 -0.49
CA ARG A 72 -14.52 3.22 -0.14
C ARG A 72 -14.72 1.81 0.39
N TYR A 73 -13.92 0.88 -0.10
CA TYR A 73 -13.89 -0.51 0.33
C TYR A 73 -12.61 -0.77 1.12
N THR A 74 -12.76 -1.55 2.18
CA THR A 74 -11.64 -2.21 2.86
C THR A 74 -11.82 -3.70 2.66
N THR A 75 -10.73 -4.40 2.39
CA THR A 75 -10.72 -5.82 2.09
C THR A 75 -9.54 -6.46 2.79
N ILE A 76 -9.74 -7.64 3.35
CA ILE A 76 -8.67 -8.48 3.89
C ILE A 76 -8.47 -9.61 2.89
N GLY A 77 -7.23 -9.78 2.44
CA GLY A 77 -6.83 -10.85 1.53
C GLY A 77 -5.87 -11.80 2.23
N ALA A 78 -6.00 -13.08 1.94
CA ALA A 78 -5.04 -14.11 2.31
C ALA A 78 -4.54 -14.81 1.03
N MET A 79 -3.24 -15.07 0.96
CA MET A 79 -2.61 -15.75 -0.16
C MET A 79 -1.69 -16.84 0.36
N ALA A 80 -1.81 -18.04 -0.21
CA ALA A 80 -1.01 -19.21 0.09
C ALA A 80 -0.53 -19.86 -1.20
N LEU A 81 0.58 -20.59 -1.14
CA LEU A 81 1.03 -21.41 -2.26
C LEU A 81 0.27 -22.73 -2.25
N ASP A 82 -0.35 -23.05 -3.38
CA ASP A 82 -1.02 -24.33 -3.59
C ASP A 82 -0.03 -25.38 -4.11
N LYS A 83 -0.15 -26.61 -3.60
CA LYS A 83 0.49 -27.78 -4.20
C LYS A 83 -0.60 -28.39 -5.07
N GLY A 84 -0.63 -28.00 -6.35
CA GLY A 84 -1.69 -28.34 -7.30
C GLY A 84 -2.13 -29.80 -7.29
#